data_AF-A0A9P9IMD8-F1
#
_entry.id   AF-A0A9P9IMD8-F1
#
_cell.length_a   1.000
_cell.length_b   1.000
_cell.length_c   1.000
_cell.angle_alpha   90.00
_cell.angle_beta   90.00
_cell.angle_gamma   90.00
#
_symmetry.space_group_name_H-M   'P 1'
#
loop_
_entity.id
_entity.type
_entity.pdbx_description
1 polymer ?
#
loop_
_entity_poly.entity_id
_entity_poly.type
_entity_poly.pdbx_seq_one_letter_code
_entity_poly.pdbx_strand_id
1 'polypeptide(L)'
;MPFPFRLLCDLLERLERNARRSSSTDRIQERDTLTILAWFNEHDTIIPRRGPETVAFLSCLFPERRPDRVFDFASSVERVMAITDSESGAGREITLEELDDTLDQTAASSSFSSASLRERVTTKHGRSIRADNSLLKVFRVLQSSKTKWMIRIISKNYSPARVPETLVMSKFHFLLPDLLRFQNSIPAAIGLLGNPTIRHMPIQPAVDTCDELKEVASRELEPQAGIMTAPGPRRMSVERKYDGEYCQIHIDLNKSGAAIKIFSKSGRDSTSDRIGIH
;
A
#
# COMPACT_ATOMS: atom_id res chain seq x y z
N MET A 1 -23.09 16.06 29.97
CA MET A 1 -22.52 14.69 29.98
C MET A 1 -21.67 14.54 28.73
N PRO A 2 -20.45 13.96 28.81
CA PRO A 2 -19.60 13.75 27.65
C PRO A 2 -20.24 12.75 26.68
N PHE A 3 -20.11 13.00 25.38
CA PHE A 3 -20.61 12.10 24.35
C PHE A 3 -19.80 10.79 24.33
N PRO A 4 -20.44 9.60 24.42
CA PRO A 4 -19.70 8.33 24.45
C PRO A 4 -19.06 7.99 23.10
N PHE A 5 -17.73 7.78 23.07
CA PHE A 5 -17.00 7.40 21.86
C PHE A 5 -17.53 6.13 21.18
N ARG A 6 -18.01 5.15 21.96
CA ARG A 6 -18.60 3.90 21.43
C ARG A 6 -19.72 4.15 20.41
N LEU A 7 -20.56 5.17 20.63
CA LEU A 7 -21.68 5.45 19.72
C LEU A 7 -21.18 5.98 18.37
N LEU A 8 -20.10 6.76 18.38
CA LEU A 8 -19.45 7.18 17.14
C LEU A 8 -18.85 5.97 16.41
N CYS A 9 -18.19 5.04 17.12
CA CYS A 9 -17.72 3.80 16.52
C CYS A 9 -18.86 2.99 15.89
N ASP A 10 -19.99 2.86 16.59
CA ASP A 10 -21.16 2.14 16.07
C ASP A 10 -21.65 2.73 14.74
N LEU A 11 -21.66 4.06 14.60
CA LEU A 11 -21.98 4.74 13.34
C LEU A 11 -20.95 4.38 12.25
N LEU A 12 -19.65 4.56 12.54
CA LEU A 12 -18.59 4.31 11.56
C LEU A 12 -18.56 2.86 11.07
N GLU A 13 -18.81 1.89 11.96
CA GLU A 13 -18.94 0.49 11.58
C GLU A 13 -20.16 0.22 10.69
N ARG A 14 -21.30 0.91 10.92
CA ARG A 14 -22.49 0.78 10.05
C ARG A 14 -22.17 1.30 8.64
N LEU A 15 -21.46 2.43 8.53
CA LEU A 15 -21.01 2.99 7.25
C LEU A 15 -20.00 2.07 6.55
N GLU A 16 -19.04 1.52 7.28
CA GLU A 16 -18.09 0.55 6.72
C GLU A 16 -18.79 -0.69 6.15
N ARG A 17 -19.79 -1.23 6.87
CA ARG A 17 -20.60 -2.37 6.37
C ARG A 17 -21.34 -2.02 5.08
N ASN A 18 -21.82 -0.79 4.92
CA ASN A 18 -22.47 -0.35 3.68
C ASN A 18 -21.48 -0.33 2.51
N ALA A 19 -20.27 0.21 2.72
CA ALA A 19 -19.21 0.25 1.72
C ALA A 19 -18.78 -1.16 1.26
N ARG A 20 -18.83 -2.15 2.16
CA ARG A 20 -18.51 -3.56 1.82
C ARG A 20 -19.62 -4.27 1.03
N ARG A 21 -20.84 -3.74 0.99
CA ARG A 21 -22.03 -4.40 0.39
C ARG A 21 -22.30 -4.02 -1.06
N SER A 22 -21.60 -3.02 -1.61
CA SER A 22 -21.83 -2.51 -2.97
C SER A 22 -20.56 -1.89 -3.50
N SER A 23 -20.31 -2.02 -4.81
CA SER A 23 -19.30 -1.24 -5.53
C SER A 23 -19.87 0.02 -6.18
N SER A 24 -21.20 0.17 -6.24
CA SER A 24 -21.88 1.36 -6.77
C SER A 24 -21.85 2.49 -5.75
N THR A 25 -21.21 3.59 -6.10
CA THR A 25 -21.09 4.81 -5.29
C THR A 25 -22.45 5.37 -4.89
N ASP A 26 -23.39 5.45 -5.84
CA ASP A 26 -24.71 6.03 -5.61
C ASP A 26 -25.51 5.23 -4.58
N ARG A 27 -25.46 3.89 -4.67
CA ARG A 27 -26.12 3.00 -3.71
C ARG A 27 -25.48 3.04 -2.32
N ILE A 28 -24.15 3.24 -2.24
CA ILE A 28 -23.46 3.43 -0.97
C ILE A 28 -23.91 4.75 -0.34
N GLN A 29 -23.91 5.83 -1.12
CA GLN A 29 -24.31 7.16 -0.64
C GLN A 29 -25.76 7.20 -0.16
N GLU A 30 -26.69 6.56 -0.86
CA GLU A 30 -28.09 6.45 -0.44
C GLU A 30 -28.22 5.73 0.92
N ARG A 31 -27.56 4.57 1.06
CA ARG A 31 -27.57 3.79 2.31
C ARG A 31 -26.91 4.51 3.47
N ASP A 32 -25.79 5.18 3.21
CA ASP A 32 -25.07 5.96 4.22
C ASP A 32 -25.91 7.15 4.68
N THR A 33 -26.61 7.82 3.76
CA THR A 33 -27.54 8.91 4.09
C THR A 33 -28.63 8.43 5.04
N LEU A 34 -29.30 7.32 4.72
CA LEU A 34 -30.33 6.74 5.59
C LEU A 34 -29.76 6.31 6.95
N THR A 35 -28.58 5.72 6.96
CA THR A 35 -27.89 5.28 8.18
C THR A 35 -27.56 6.46 9.10
N ILE A 36 -27.03 7.54 8.54
CA ILE A 36 -26.68 8.76 9.27
C ILE A 36 -27.94 9.41 9.83
N LEU A 37 -28.98 9.59 9.02
CA LEU A 37 -30.23 10.23 9.46
C LEU A 37 -30.88 9.45 10.60
N ALA A 38 -31.00 8.13 10.46
CA ALA A 38 -31.57 7.28 11.50
C ALA A 38 -30.75 7.35 12.80
N TRP A 39 -29.42 7.27 12.71
CA TRP A 39 -28.53 7.33 13.86
C TRP A 39 -28.55 8.70 14.57
N PHE A 40 -28.58 9.81 13.81
CA PHE A 40 -28.69 11.16 14.39
C PHE A 40 -30.02 11.36 15.09
N ASN A 41 -31.12 10.85 14.53
CA ASN A 41 -32.43 10.91 15.18
C ASN A 41 -32.47 10.06 16.47
N GLU A 42 -31.88 8.86 16.44
CA GLU A 42 -31.79 7.96 17.60
C GLU A 42 -31.01 8.58 18.76
N HIS A 43 -29.96 9.36 18.46
CA HIS A 43 -29.06 9.94 19.47
C HIS A 43 -29.18 11.47 19.62
N ASP A 44 -30.23 12.09 19.08
CA ASP A 44 -30.35 13.55 18.99
C ASP A 44 -30.17 14.26 20.34
N THR A 45 -30.79 13.70 21.38
CA THR A 45 -30.81 14.28 22.74
C THR A 45 -29.45 14.28 23.43
N ILE A 46 -28.53 13.42 23.02
CA ILE A 46 -27.20 13.28 23.64
C ILE A 46 -26.07 13.86 22.78
N ILE A 47 -26.31 14.12 21.50
CA ILE A 47 -25.32 14.74 20.61
C ILE A 47 -25.06 16.18 21.10
N PRO A 48 -23.79 16.54 21.38
CA PRO A 48 -23.47 17.88 21.84
C PRO A 48 -23.71 18.89 20.71
N ARG A 49 -24.40 19.99 21.05
CA ARG A 49 -24.75 21.07 20.10
C ARG A 49 -24.02 22.40 20.38
N ARG A 50 -23.43 22.55 21.57
CA ARG A 50 -22.67 23.73 21.99
C ARG A 50 -21.42 23.32 22.79
N GLY A 51 -20.51 24.26 23.01
CA GLY A 51 -19.34 24.06 23.89
C GLY A 51 -18.23 23.18 23.31
N PRO A 52 -17.18 22.92 24.10
CA PRO A 52 -16.00 22.16 23.68
C PRO A 52 -16.32 20.70 23.30
N GLU A 53 -17.39 20.11 23.85
CA GLU A 53 -17.84 18.76 23.52
C GLU A 53 -18.29 18.66 22.06
N THR A 54 -18.91 19.72 21.52
CA THR A 54 -19.32 19.77 20.11
C THR A 54 -18.10 19.81 19.20
N VAL A 55 -17.07 20.56 19.60
CA VAL A 55 -15.79 20.59 18.88
C VAL A 55 -15.15 19.20 18.90
N ALA A 56 -15.14 18.50 20.04
CA ALA A 56 -14.62 17.15 20.13
C ALA A 56 -15.39 16.18 19.22
N PHE A 57 -16.72 16.20 19.28
CA PHE A 57 -17.60 15.37 18.44
C PHE A 57 -17.34 15.60 16.94
N LEU A 58 -17.41 16.84 16.47
CA LEU A 58 -17.19 17.17 15.06
C LEU A 58 -15.73 16.94 14.63
N SER A 59 -14.75 17.15 15.49
CA SER A 59 -13.34 16.88 15.17
C SER A 59 -13.07 15.37 15.04
N CYS A 60 -13.82 14.52 15.73
CA CYS A 60 -13.72 13.06 15.56
C CYS A 60 -14.47 12.56 14.33
N LEU A 61 -15.58 13.22 13.95
CA LEU A 61 -16.34 12.88 12.74
C LEU A 61 -15.68 13.40 11.45
N PHE A 62 -15.00 14.55 11.52
CA PHE A 62 -14.36 15.25 10.41
C PHE A 62 -12.90 15.62 10.77
N PRO A 63 -12.01 14.64 10.97
CA PRO A 63 -10.63 14.89 11.39
C PRO A 63 -9.85 15.78 10.42
N GLU A 64 -10.17 15.76 9.12
CA GLU A 64 -9.58 16.61 8.09
C GLU A 64 -9.87 18.11 8.27
N ARG A 65 -10.89 18.46 9.07
CA ARG A 65 -11.23 19.84 9.44
C ARG A 65 -10.37 20.37 10.60
N ARG A 66 -9.37 19.60 11.06
CA ARG A 66 -8.39 19.99 12.07
C ARG A 66 -6.97 20.05 11.49
N PRO A 67 -6.68 21.02 10.61
CA PRO A 67 -5.33 21.18 10.04
C PRO A 67 -4.27 21.49 11.09
N ASP A 68 -4.68 21.97 12.27
CA ASP A 68 -3.83 22.17 13.45
C ASP A 68 -3.30 20.86 14.06
N ARG A 69 -3.99 19.72 13.83
CA ARG A 69 -3.64 18.42 14.40
C ARG A 69 -2.74 17.62 13.45
N VAL A 70 -1.45 17.91 13.49
CA VAL A 70 -0.43 17.14 12.75
C VAL A 70 0.23 16.15 13.70
N PHE A 71 0.06 14.85 13.43
CA PHE A 71 0.61 13.78 14.28
C PHE A 71 1.84 13.12 13.63
N ASP A 72 2.95 13.01 14.37
CA ASP A 72 3.96 11.97 14.12
C ASP A 72 3.63 10.76 14.98
N PHE A 73 2.72 9.92 14.49
CA PHE A 73 2.27 8.73 15.18
C PHE A 73 3.43 7.77 15.48
N ALA A 74 4.34 7.58 14.52
CA ALA A 74 5.49 6.68 14.67
C ALA A 74 6.40 7.11 15.82
N SER A 75 6.78 8.39 15.89
CA SER A 75 7.58 8.92 17.00
C SER A 75 6.81 8.93 18.33
N SER A 76 5.48 9.03 18.28
CA SER A 76 4.65 8.94 19.49
C SER A 76 4.65 7.53 20.05
N VAL A 77 4.54 6.51 19.20
CA VAL A 77 4.65 5.10 19.61
C VAL A 77 6.06 4.79 20.14
N GLU A 78 7.12 5.32 19.52
CA GLU A 78 8.49 5.19 20.03
C GLU A 78 8.58 5.66 21.49
N ARG A 79 8.09 6.87 21.79
CA ARG A 79 8.14 7.41 23.17
C ARG A 79 7.38 6.57 24.18
N VAL A 80 6.21 6.05 23.80
CA VAL A 80 5.39 5.19 24.68
C VAL A 80 6.09 3.86 24.92
N MET A 81 6.62 3.23 23.87
CA MET A 81 7.30 1.93 23.98
C MET A 81 8.66 2.02 24.66
N ALA A 82 9.35 3.16 24.58
CA ALA A 82 10.66 3.35 25.20
C ALA A 82 10.64 3.14 26.72
N ILE A 83 9.48 3.33 27.37
CA ILE A 83 9.29 3.05 28.81
C ILE A 83 9.46 1.56 29.12
N THR A 84 9.18 0.69 28.13
CA THR A 84 9.20 -0.76 28.26
C THR A 84 10.41 -1.41 27.60
N ASP A 85 11.33 -0.63 27.02
CA ASP A 85 12.55 -1.18 26.44
C ASP A 85 13.45 -1.72 27.56
N SER A 86 13.71 -3.03 27.54
CA SER A 86 14.64 -3.66 28.48
C SER A 86 16.09 -3.33 28.14
N GLU A 87 16.92 -3.01 29.14
CA GLU A 87 18.35 -2.69 28.97
C GLU A 87 19.24 -3.92 28.69
N SER A 88 18.79 -5.13 29.06
CA SER A 88 19.62 -6.34 28.99
C SER A 88 19.41 -7.12 27.70
N GLY A 89 20.41 -7.01 26.83
CA GLY A 89 20.50 -7.66 25.53
C GLY A 89 20.58 -9.19 25.59
N ALA A 90 19.66 -9.82 24.86
CA ALA A 90 19.85 -10.98 23.98
C ALA A 90 18.57 -11.15 23.16
N GLY A 91 18.03 -10.02 22.66
CA GLY A 91 16.77 -10.03 21.93
C GLY A 91 16.94 -10.75 20.60
N ARG A 92 16.00 -11.63 20.27
CA ARG A 92 15.87 -12.16 18.91
C ARG A 92 15.92 -10.98 17.92
N GLU A 93 16.87 -11.02 17.00
CA GLU A 93 16.86 -10.09 15.87
C GLU A 93 15.85 -10.58 14.84
N ILE A 94 15.01 -9.68 14.34
CA ILE A 94 14.11 -9.98 13.23
C ILE A 94 14.84 -9.68 11.93
N THR A 95 14.78 -10.60 10.97
CA THR A 95 15.38 -10.36 9.65
C THR A 95 14.45 -9.52 8.77
N LEU A 96 14.97 -8.94 7.69
CA LEU A 96 14.13 -8.21 6.74
C LEU A 96 13.11 -9.13 6.07
N GLU A 97 13.46 -10.39 5.83
CA GLU A 97 12.57 -11.40 5.25
C GLU A 97 11.43 -11.77 6.20
N GLU A 98 11.71 -11.91 7.50
CA GLU A 98 10.67 -12.14 8.51
C GLU A 98 9.71 -10.94 8.63
N LEU A 99 10.25 -9.72 8.56
CA LEU A 99 9.45 -8.49 8.55
C LEU A 99 8.60 -8.39 7.28
N ASP A 100 9.20 -8.58 6.10
CA ASP A 100 8.53 -8.52 4.81
C ASP A 100 7.40 -9.55 4.70
N ASP A 101 7.64 -10.81 5.12
CA ASP A 101 6.60 -11.85 5.16
C ASP A 101 5.46 -11.50 6.13
N THR A 102 5.77 -10.87 7.26
CA THR A 102 4.75 -10.39 8.21
C THR A 102 3.91 -9.26 7.60
N LEU A 103 4.53 -8.35 6.85
CA LEU A 103 3.83 -7.28 6.14
C LEU A 103 2.96 -7.83 5.00
N ASP A 104 3.44 -8.82 4.26
CA ASP A 104 2.66 -9.53 3.23
C ASP A 104 1.44 -10.23 3.84
N GLN A 105 1.60 -10.94 4.97
CA GLN A 105 0.50 -11.56 5.72
C GLN A 105 -0.52 -10.51 6.21
N THR A 106 -0.04 -9.38 6.71
CA THR A 106 -0.88 -8.26 7.17
C THR A 106 -1.69 -7.68 6.02
N ALA A 107 -1.02 -7.34 4.92
CA ALA A 107 -1.67 -6.80 3.75
C ALA A 107 -2.69 -7.79 3.15
N ALA A 108 -2.39 -9.09 3.12
CA ALA A 108 -3.28 -10.11 2.58
C ALA A 108 -4.62 -10.24 3.33
N SER A 109 -4.69 -9.82 4.61
CA SER A 109 -5.94 -9.78 5.39
C SER A 109 -6.93 -8.70 4.91
N SER A 110 -6.44 -7.72 4.14
CA SER A 110 -7.26 -6.65 3.57
C SER A 110 -7.88 -7.06 2.23
N SER A 111 -9.18 -6.83 2.09
CA SER A 111 -9.87 -6.96 0.79
C SER A 111 -9.34 -5.99 -0.26
N PHE A 112 -8.71 -4.88 0.16
CA PHE A 112 -8.12 -3.87 -0.71
C PHE A 112 -6.72 -4.23 -1.23
N SER A 113 -6.14 -5.35 -0.81
CA SER A 113 -4.89 -5.84 -1.40
C SER A 113 -5.14 -6.53 -2.75
N SER A 114 -4.08 -6.80 -3.52
CA SER A 114 -4.21 -7.53 -4.78
C SER A 114 -4.61 -8.99 -4.55
N ALA A 115 -5.36 -9.58 -5.48
CA ALA A 115 -5.71 -11.00 -5.41
C ALA A 115 -4.46 -11.91 -5.43
N SER A 116 -3.47 -11.56 -6.23
CA SER A 116 -2.19 -12.28 -6.35
C SER A 116 -1.40 -12.32 -5.04
N LEU A 117 -1.39 -11.24 -4.25
CA LEU A 117 -0.76 -11.23 -2.93
C LEU A 117 -1.50 -12.15 -1.96
N ARG A 118 -2.84 -12.05 -1.91
CA ARG A 118 -3.67 -12.90 -1.04
C ARG A 118 -3.51 -14.38 -1.36
N GLU A 119 -3.50 -14.74 -2.64
CA GLU A 119 -3.29 -16.12 -3.09
C GLU A 119 -1.89 -16.61 -2.70
N ARG A 120 -0.83 -15.84 -2.99
CA ARG A 120 0.55 -16.18 -2.62
C ARG A 120 0.68 -16.47 -1.12
N VAL A 121 0.14 -15.60 -0.27
CA VAL A 121 0.16 -15.77 1.19
C VAL A 121 -0.65 -17.00 1.63
N THR A 122 -1.84 -17.21 1.06
CA THR A 122 -2.69 -18.36 1.38
C THR A 122 -2.02 -19.69 1.01
N THR A 123 -1.32 -19.74 -0.12
CA THR A 123 -0.58 -20.92 -0.57
C THR A 123 0.62 -21.19 0.34
N LYS A 124 1.34 -20.15 0.77
CA LYS A 124 2.54 -20.28 1.61
C LYS A 124 2.20 -20.68 3.06
N HIS A 125 1.14 -20.12 3.63
CA HIS A 125 0.83 -20.22 5.07
C HIS A 125 -0.47 -20.97 5.40
N GLY A 126 -1.25 -21.37 4.39
CA GLY A 126 -2.59 -21.95 4.55
C GLY A 126 -3.66 -20.91 4.88
N ARG A 127 -4.93 -21.34 4.97
CA ARG A 127 -6.08 -20.46 5.29
C ARG A 127 -6.13 -19.95 6.75
N SER A 128 -5.20 -20.37 7.61
CA SER A 128 -5.40 -20.38 9.08
C SER A 128 -4.44 -19.48 9.88
N ILE A 129 -3.93 -18.38 9.32
CA ILE A 129 -3.23 -17.38 10.12
C ILE A 129 -4.03 -16.09 10.13
N ARG A 130 -4.60 -15.76 11.30
CA ARG A 130 -5.03 -14.38 11.60
C ARG A 130 -3.76 -13.52 11.59
N ALA A 131 -3.66 -12.58 10.65
CA ALA A 131 -2.52 -11.66 10.52
C ALA A 131 -2.13 -10.98 11.85
N ASP A 132 -3.11 -10.78 12.74
CA ASP A 132 -2.95 -10.26 14.09
C ASP A 132 -1.86 -10.97 14.91
N ASN A 133 -1.72 -12.29 14.75
CA ASN A 133 -0.71 -13.07 15.48
C ASN A 133 0.72 -12.82 14.97
N SER A 134 0.90 -12.49 13.68
CA SER A 134 2.22 -12.29 13.09
C SER A 134 2.75 -10.90 13.42
N LEU A 135 1.93 -9.85 13.27
CA LEU A 135 2.30 -8.50 13.73
C LEU A 135 2.62 -8.47 15.22
N LEU A 136 1.80 -9.12 16.05
CA LEU A 136 2.03 -9.16 17.49
C LEU A 136 3.38 -9.79 17.84
N LYS A 137 3.80 -10.85 17.13
CA LYS A 137 5.13 -11.46 17.32
C LYS A 137 6.25 -10.47 17.05
N VAL A 138 6.13 -9.67 15.98
CA VAL A 138 7.12 -8.66 15.62
C VAL A 138 7.14 -7.52 16.65
N PHE A 139 5.99 -6.93 16.97
CA PHE A 139 5.90 -5.84 17.95
C PHE A 139 6.39 -6.22 19.35
N ARG A 140 6.28 -7.49 19.74
CA ARG A 140 6.81 -7.99 21.02
C ARG A 140 8.34 -8.04 21.08
N VAL A 141 9.00 -8.15 19.94
CA VAL A 141 10.45 -8.33 19.84
C VAL A 141 11.14 -7.01 19.49
N LEU A 142 10.47 -6.13 18.75
CA LEU A 142 11.02 -4.84 18.37
C LEU A 142 11.08 -3.85 19.54
N GLN A 143 12.26 -3.29 19.76
CA GLN A 143 12.45 -2.11 20.61
C GLN A 143 11.74 -0.89 20.02
N SER A 144 11.49 0.12 20.86
CA SER A 144 10.81 1.37 20.48
C SER A 144 11.35 2.01 19.19
N SER A 145 12.68 2.10 19.07
CA SER A 145 13.35 2.74 17.93
C SER A 145 13.11 2.01 16.61
N LYS A 146 13.09 0.67 16.64
CA LYS A 146 12.83 -0.17 15.47
C LYS A 146 11.34 -0.17 15.12
N THR A 147 10.46 -0.20 16.13
CA THR A 147 9.01 -0.13 15.95
C THR A 147 8.57 1.16 15.25
N LYS A 148 9.18 2.30 15.59
CA LYS A 148 8.96 3.56 14.84
C LYS A 148 9.15 3.37 13.34
N TRP A 149 10.27 2.77 12.94
CA TRP A 149 10.60 2.57 11.53
C TRP A 149 9.66 1.57 10.86
N MET A 150 9.25 0.50 11.56
CA MET A 150 8.21 -0.41 11.09
C MET A 150 6.88 0.33 10.83
N ILE A 151 6.45 1.22 11.72
CA ILE A 151 5.24 2.03 11.51
C ILE A 151 5.39 2.94 10.30
N ARG A 152 6.58 3.53 10.09
CA ARG A 152 6.87 4.34 8.90
C ARG A 152 6.86 3.52 7.60
N ILE A 153 7.32 2.27 7.64
CA ILE A 153 7.22 1.32 6.52
C ILE A 153 5.76 1.03 6.20
N ILE A 154 4.95 0.65 7.21
CA ILE A 154 3.51 0.37 7.05
C ILE A 154 2.76 1.60 6.51
N SER A 155 3.08 2.78 7.04
CA SER A 155 2.49 4.06 6.62
C SER A 155 3.01 4.54 5.25
N LYS A 156 4.01 3.84 4.68
CA LYS A 156 4.72 4.21 3.44
C LYS A 156 5.25 5.65 3.48
N ASN A 157 5.71 6.10 4.64
CA ASN A 157 6.20 7.46 4.86
C ASN A 157 7.34 7.48 5.87
N TYR A 158 8.56 7.70 5.39
CA TYR A 158 9.77 7.78 6.22
C TYR A 158 10.01 9.15 6.88
N SER A 159 9.14 10.14 6.64
CA SER A 159 9.32 11.50 7.12
C SER A 159 9.68 11.56 8.62
N PRO A 160 10.66 12.39 9.02
CA PRO A 160 11.38 13.36 8.18
C PRO A 160 12.56 12.78 7.39
N ALA A 161 12.88 11.49 7.57
CA ALA A 161 13.94 10.86 6.80
C ALA A 161 13.54 10.72 5.33
N ARG A 162 14.54 10.88 4.46
CA ARG A 162 14.36 10.76 3.01
C ARG A 162 15.33 9.72 2.49
N VAL A 163 14.80 8.74 1.77
CA VAL A 163 15.61 7.78 1.03
C VAL A 163 15.71 8.32 -0.40
N PRO A 164 16.90 8.76 -0.87
CA PRO A 164 17.05 9.29 -2.22
C PRO A 164 16.94 8.15 -3.24
N GLU A 165 15.71 7.86 -3.67
CA GLU A 165 15.33 6.67 -4.45
C GLU A 165 16.26 6.41 -5.64
N THR A 166 16.47 7.41 -6.50
CA THR A 166 17.34 7.28 -7.69
C THR A 166 18.78 6.94 -7.32
N LEU A 167 19.33 7.55 -6.27
CA LEU A 167 20.69 7.28 -5.81
C LEU A 167 20.79 5.84 -5.27
N VAL A 168 19.85 5.44 -4.41
CA VAL A 168 19.84 4.09 -3.81
C VAL A 168 19.70 3.03 -4.89
N MET A 169 18.76 3.20 -5.82
CA MET A 169 18.57 2.25 -6.93
C MET A 169 19.82 2.16 -7.81
N SER A 170 20.41 3.29 -8.19
CA SER A 170 21.61 3.32 -9.03
C SER A 170 22.82 2.70 -8.31
N LYS A 171 22.91 2.85 -6.98
CA LYS A 171 23.97 2.23 -6.18
C LYS A 171 23.75 0.75 -5.93
N PHE A 172 22.50 0.28 -5.89
CA PHE A 172 22.17 -1.14 -5.84
C PHE A 172 22.53 -1.84 -7.15
N HIS A 173 22.19 -1.24 -8.30
CA HIS A 173 22.64 -1.68 -9.62
C HIS A 173 22.39 -0.56 -10.65
N PHE A 174 23.36 -0.25 -11.52
CA PHE A 174 23.21 0.85 -12.49
C PHE A 174 21.98 0.71 -13.42
N LEU A 175 21.53 -0.52 -13.71
CA LEU A 175 20.31 -0.79 -14.49
C LEU A 175 19.00 -0.71 -13.69
N LEU A 176 19.02 -0.83 -12.35
CA LEU A 176 17.80 -0.97 -11.56
C LEU A 176 16.79 0.19 -11.78
N PRO A 177 17.21 1.47 -11.88
CA PRO A 177 16.27 2.55 -12.20
C PRO A 177 15.53 2.34 -13.52
N ASP A 178 16.21 1.83 -14.55
CA ASP A 178 15.64 1.63 -15.88
C ASP A 178 14.74 0.40 -15.93
N LEU A 179 15.12 -0.69 -15.25
CA LEU A 179 14.31 -1.91 -15.11
C LEU A 179 13.00 -1.63 -14.36
N LEU A 180 13.05 -0.81 -13.30
CA LEU A 180 11.86 -0.41 -12.56
C LEU A 180 10.95 0.51 -13.37
N ARG A 181 11.49 1.38 -14.21
CA ARG A 181 10.66 2.14 -15.16
C ARG A 181 10.02 1.21 -16.19
N PHE A 182 10.74 0.19 -16.65
CA PHE A 182 10.24 -0.74 -17.65
C PHE A 182 9.09 -1.62 -17.14
N GLN A 183 9.17 -2.14 -15.90
CA GLN A 183 8.22 -3.13 -15.36
C GLN A 183 7.45 -2.65 -14.12
N ASN A 184 7.70 -1.45 -13.59
CA ASN A 184 6.99 -0.89 -12.42
C ASN A 184 6.75 -1.90 -11.26
N SER A 185 7.72 -2.80 -11.02
CA SER A 185 7.61 -3.92 -10.08
C SER A 185 9.00 -4.32 -9.62
N ILE A 186 9.23 -4.26 -8.30
CA ILE A 186 10.52 -4.66 -7.71
C ILE A 186 10.83 -6.13 -7.98
N PRO A 187 9.93 -7.10 -7.73
CA PRO A 187 10.23 -8.51 -8.03
C PRO A 187 10.57 -8.77 -9.50
N ALA A 188 9.88 -8.13 -10.45
CA ALA A 188 10.15 -8.29 -11.87
C ALA A 188 11.50 -7.68 -12.27
N ALA A 189 11.81 -6.49 -11.77
CA ALA A 189 13.10 -5.84 -12.02
C ALA A 189 14.28 -6.65 -11.45
N ILE A 190 14.14 -7.20 -10.24
CA ILE A 190 15.16 -8.08 -9.65
C ILE A 190 15.26 -9.39 -10.44
N GLY A 191 14.14 -9.95 -10.91
CA GLY A 191 14.15 -11.12 -11.79
C GLY A 191 14.94 -10.88 -13.08
N LEU A 192 14.81 -9.69 -13.68
CA LEU A 192 15.59 -9.29 -14.86
C LEU A 192 17.08 -9.11 -14.55
N LEU A 193 17.44 -8.60 -13.38
CA LEU A 193 18.85 -8.56 -12.94
C LEU A 193 19.47 -9.96 -12.82
N GLY A 194 18.65 -10.98 -12.59
CA GLY A 194 19.07 -12.38 -12.58
C GLY A 194 19.28 -13.02 -13.96
N ASN A 195 18.96 -12.33 -15.06
CA ASN A 195 19.17 -12.83 -16.42
C ASN A 195 20.65 -13.22 -16.62
N PRO A 196 20.97 -14.34 -17.31
CA PRO A 196 22.35 -14.81 -17.50
C PRO A 196 23.31 -13.78 -18.07
N THR A 197 22.85 -12.89 -18.96
CA THR A 197 23.62 -11.80 -19.53
C THR A 197 23.81 -10.66 -18.53
N ILE A 198 22.74 -10.25 -17.83
CA ILE A 198 22.75 -9.08 -16.93
C ILE A 198 23.46 -9.37 -15.61
N ARG A 199 23.30 -10.56 -15.03
CA ARG A 199 23.85 -10.92 -13.70
C ARG A 199 25.38 -10.82 -13.60
N HIS A 200 26.07 -10.82 -14.73
CA HIS A 200 27.53 -10.73 -14.83
C HIS A 200 28.02 -9.29 -15.06
N MET A 201 27.12 -8.33 -15.26
CA MET A 201 27.47 -6.92 -15.42
C MET A 201 27.95 -6.33 -14.08
N PRO A 202 28.84 -5.33 -14.11
CA PRO A 202 29.28 -4.64 -12.90
C PRO A 202 28.12 -3.85 -12.28
N ILE A 203 28.04 -3.85 -10.95
CA ILE A 203 27.03 -3.06 -10.21
C ILE A 203 27.18 -1.56 -10.53
N GLN A 204 28.42 -1.09 -10.65
CA GLN A 204 28.79 0.29 -10.94
C GLN A 204 29.84 0.29 -12.08
N PRO A 205 29.42 0.33 -13.35
CA PRO A 205 30.34 0.43 -14.48
C PRO A 205 31.04 1.80 -14.51
N ALA A 206 32.13 1.86 -15.27
CA ALA A 206 32.73 3.14 -15.65
C ALA A 206 31.75 3.92 -16.55
N VAL A 207 31.76 5.25 -16.43
CA VAL A 207 30.76 6.14 -17.05
C VAL A 207 30.69 5.96 -18.57
N ASP A 208 31.84 5.75 -19.21
CA ASP A 208 32.00 5.52 -20.64
C ASP A 208 31.42 4.18 -21.12
N THR A 209 31.38 3.16 -20.25
CA THR A 209 30.84 1.83 -20.58
C THR A 209 29.35 1.65 -20.26
N CYS A 210 28.76 2.59 -19.51
CA CYS A 210 27.37 2.47 -19.05
C CYS A 210 26.37 2.33 -20.20
N ASP A 211 26.50 3.13 -21.25
CA ASP A 211 25.53 3.14 -22.35
C ASP A 211 25.62 1.86 -23.19
N GLU A 212 26.83 1.34 -23.42
CA GLU A 212 27.03 0.07 -24.12
C GLU A 212 26.42 -1.11 -23.33
N LEU A 213 26.60 -1.13 -22.00
CA LEU A 213 26.01 -2.17 -21.15
C LEU A 213 24.47 -2.07 -21.10
N LYS A 214 23.92 -0.85 -21.12
CA LYS A 214 22.47 -0.64 -21.22
C LYS A 214 21.92 -1.13 -22.56
N GLU A 215 22.62 -0.86 -23.66
CA GLU A 215 22.31 -1.40 -24.99
C GLU A 215 22.25 -2.93 -24.98
N VAL A 216 23.26 -3.60 -24.41
CA VAL A 216 23.28 -5.06 -24.28
C VAL A 216 22.12 -5.55 -23.43
N ALA A 217 21.89 -4.93 -22.26
CA ALA A 217 20.80 -5.32 -21.38
C ALA A 217 19.43 -5.15 -22.04
N SER A 218 19.23 -4.10 -22.84
CA SER A 218 17.95 -3.82 -23.52
C SER A 218 17.50 -4.95 -24.45
N ARG A 219 18.44 -5.70 -25.04
CA ARG A 219 18.17 -6.83 -25.94
C ARG A 219 17.64 -8.06 -25.22
N GLU A 220 17.80 -8.10 -23.89
CA GLU A 220 17.33 -9.16 -23.01
C GLU A 220 15.99 -8.82 -22.33
N LEU A 221 15.47 -7.60 -22.54
CA LEU A 221 14.27 -7.12 -21.86
C LEU A 221 13.02 -7.51 -22.62
N GLU A 222 12.28 -8.48 -22.08
CA GLU A 222 10.95 -8.82 -22.54
C GLU A 222 9.88 -8.22 -21.61
N PRO A 223 8.86 -7.51 -22.13
CA PRO A 223 7.75 -7.03 -21.32
C PRO A 223 6.95 -8.22 -20.78
N GLN A 224 6.62 -8.20 -19.48
CA GLN A 224 5.84 -9.29 -18.87
C GLN A 224 4.35 -8.97 -18.86
N ALA A 225 3.54 -9.92 -19.34
CA ALA A 225 2.09 -9.78 -19.33
C ALA A 225 1.55 -9.67 -17.91
N GLY A 226 0.76 -8.63 -17.65
CA GLY A 226 0.24 -8.35 -16.31
C GLY A 226 1.16 -7.52 -15.44
N ILE A 227 2.06 -6.74 -16.04
CA ILE A 227 2.94 -5.83 -15.34
C ILE A 227 2.91 -4.46 -16.04
N MET A 228 2.71 -3.39 -15.28
CA MET A 228 2.62 -2.03 -15.84
C MET A 228 3.96 -1.59 -16.45
N THR A 229 3.92 -1.09 -17.68
CA THR A 229 5.07 -0.57 -18.42
C THR A 229 4.99 0.95 -18.55
N ALA A 230 6.13 1.64 -18.47
CA ALA A 230 6.18 3.08 -18.74
C ALA A 230 6.12 3.36 -20.27
N PRO A 231 5.50 4.47 -20.69
CA PRO A 231 5.51 4.89 -22.09
C PRO A 231 6.92 5.27 -22.56
N GLY A 232 7.30 4.83 -23.76
CA GLY A 232 8.61 5.10 -24.37
C GLY A 232 8.74 6.52 -24.96
N PRO A 233 9.97 6.98 -25.26
CA PRO A 233 10.18 8.33 -25.76
C PRO A 233 10.06 8.37 -27.30
N ARG A 234 8.93 8.86 -27.84
CA ARG A 234 8.85 9.71 -29.06
C ARG A 234 7.41 9.88 -29.59
N ARG A 235 7.15 11.10 -30.09
CA ARG A 235 5.90 11.71 -30.63
C ARG A 235 4.77 11.87 -29.61
N MET A 236 4.28 13.10 -29.49
CA MET A 236 3.13 13.46 -28.64
C MET A 236 1.84 13.41 -29.46
N SER A 237 0.88 12.62 -29.02
CA SER A 237 -0.54 12.79 -29.37
C SER A 237 -1.20 13.73 -28.36
N VAL A 238 -2.14 14.55 -28.82
CA VAL A 238 -2.99 15.35 -27.93
C VAL A 238 -4.35 14.66 -27.89
N GLU A 239 -4.72 14.12 -26.74
CA GLU A 239 -6.00 13.46 -26.52
C GLU A 239 -6.83 14.21 -25.48
N ARG A 240 -8.15 14.03 -25.52
CA ARG A 240 -9.07 14.58 -24.53
C ARG A 240 -8.74 13.97 -23.16
N LYS A 241 -8.47 14.81 -22.16
CA LYS A 241 -8.34 14.36 -20.76
C LYS A 241 -9.71 13.89 -20.27
N TYR A 242 -9.85 12.58 -20.08
CA TYR A 242 -10.99 12.01 -19.39
C TYR A 242 -10.78 12.14 -17.88
N ASP A 243 -11.79 12.61 -17.15
CA ASP A 243 -11.77 12.69 -15.69
C ASP A 243 -12.40 11.42 -15.09
N GLY A 244 -11.71 10.31 -15.32
CA GLY A 244 -12.11 8.99 -14.85
C GLY A 244 -10.95 8.28 -14.17
N GLU A 245 -11.14 7.00 -13.84
CA GLU A 245 -10.09 6.18 -13.26
C GLU A 245 -9.10 5.74 -14.34
N TYR A 246 -7.81 5.99 -14.11
CA TYR A 246 -6.76 5.42 -14.97
C TYR A 246 -6.79 3.89 -14.87
N CYS A 247 -6.83 3.24 -16.04
CA CYS A 247 -6.65 1.80 -16.15
C CYS A 247 -5.66 1.46 -17.26
N GLN A 248 -4.79 0.48 -17.00
CA GLN A 248 -3.98 -0.17 -18.03
C GLN A 248 -4.49 -1.60 -18.20
N ILE A 249 -4.86 -1.97 -19.43
CA ILE A 249 -5.43 -3.27 -19.74
C ILE A 249 -4.41 -4.09 -20.52
N HIS A 250 -4.10 -5.28 -20.03
CA HIS A 250 -3.23 -6.26 -20.66
C HIS A 250 -4.11 -7.41 -21.18
N ILE A 251 -3.93 -7.78 -22.45
CA ILE A 251 -4.68 -8.89 -23.08
C ILE A 251 -3.69 -9.93 -23.59
N ASP A 252 -3.69 -11.12 -22.99
CA ASP A 252 -2.90 -12.27 -23.41
C ASP A 252 -3.69 -13.12 -24.41
N LEU A 253 -3.37 -12.98 -25.70
CA LEU A 253 -4.06 -13.65 -26.80
C LEU A 253 -3.81 -15.17 -26.84
N ASN A 254 -2.83 -15.68 -26.07
CA ASN A 254 -2.48 -17.09 -26.08
C ASN A 254 -3.21 -17.90 -24.99
N LYS A 255 -3.97 -17.24 -24.09
CA LYS A 255 -4.75 -17.91 -23.03
C LYS A 255 -6.24 -17.88 -23.34
N SER A 256 -6.90 -19.05 -23.30
CA SER A 256 -8.36 -19.14 -23.32
C SER A 256 -8.95 -18.82 -21.95
N GLY A 257 -9.86 -17.83 -21.87
CA GLY A 257 -10.61 -17.49 -20.65
C GLY A 257 -10.13 -16.21 -19.95
N ALA A 258 -9.15 -16.33 -19.04
CA ALA A 258 -8.62 -15.21 -18.24
C ALA A 258 -7.50 -14.45 -18.99
N ALA A 259 -7.83 -13.94 -20.18
CA ALA A 259 -6.88 -13.24 -21.03
C ALA A 259 -6.62 -11.79 -20.58
N ILE A 260 -7.51 -11.21 -19.78
CA ILE A 260 -7.49 -9.78 -19.46
C ILE A 260 -6.97 -9.55 -18.03
N LYS A 261 -6.04 -8.59 -17.88
CA LYS A 261 -5.63 -8.02 -16.58
C LYS A 261 -5.73 -6.50 -16.61
N ILE A 262 -6.26 -5.91 -15.54
CA ILE A 262 -6.50 -4.46 -15.43
C ILE A 262 -5.74 -3.89 -14.23
N PHE A 263 -4.88 -2.90 -14.46
CA PHE A 263 -4.09 -2.21 -13.44
C PHE A 263 -4.57 -0.79 -13.20
N SER A 264 -4.61 -0.36 -11.95
CA SER A 264 -4.89 1.04 -11.57
C SER A 264 -3.65 1.94 -11.74
N LYS A 265 -3.81 3.26 -11.56
CA LYS A 265 -2.71 4.25 -11.62
C LYS A 265 -1.52 3.90 -10.72
N SER A 266 -1.78 3.25 -9.58
CA SER A 266 -0.75 2.86 -8.62
C SER A 266 -0.04 1.55 -8.98
N GLY A 267 -0.39 0.92 -10.10
CA GLY A 267 0.11 -0.40 -10.50
C GLY A 267 -0.56 -1.58 -9.76
N ARG A 268 -1.55 -1.34 -8.89
CA ARG A 268 -2.34 -2.42 -8.27
C ARG A 268 -3.17 -3.14 -9.34
N ASP A 269 -3.10 -4.47 -9.35
CA ASP A 269 -4.04 -5.34 -10.08
C ASP A 269 -5.46 -5.18 -9.51
N SER A 270 -6.33 -4.64 -10.36
CA SER A 270 -7.74 -4.35 -10.09
C SER A 270 -8.65 -5.07 -11.07
N THR A 271 -8.20 -6.19 -11.64
CA THR A 271 -8.99 -7.03 -12.56
C THR A 271 -10.28 -7.48 -11.89
N SER A 272 -10.20 -7.99 -10.65
CA SER A 272 -11.38 -8.43 -9.89
C SER A 272 -12.30 -7.27 -9.50
N ASP A 273 -11.76 -6.09 -9.22
CA ASP A 273 -12.54 -4.89 -8.89
C ASP A 273 -13.43 -4.46 -10.08
N ARG A 274 -13.05 -4.88 -11.30
CA ARG A 274 -13.63 -4.48 -12.58
C ARG A 274 -14.25 -5.63 -13.37
N ILE A 275 -14.67 -6.71 -12.70
CA ILE A 275 -15.25 -7.89 -13.36
C ILE A 275 -16.55 -7.61 -14.14
N GLY A 276 -17.25 -6.52 -13.83
CA GLY A 276 -18.48 -6.13 -14.54
C GLY A 276 -18.28 -5.36 -15.85
N ILE A 277 -17.03 -5.12 -16.26
CA ILE A 277 -16.70 -4.27 -17.43
C ILE A 277 -15.80 -4.95 -18.48
N HIS A 278 -15.52 -6.25 -18.35
CA HIS A 278 -14.74 -7.03 -19.31
C HIS A 278 -15.26 -8.46 -19.44
#